data_AF-A0A3M2X307-F1
#
_entry.id   AF-A0A3M2X307-F1
#
_cell.length_a   1.000
_cell.length_b   1.000
_cell.length_c   1.000
_cell.angle_alpha   90.00
_cell.angle_beta   90.00
_cell.angle_gamma   90.00
#
_symmetry.space_group_name_H-M   'P 1'
#
loop_
_entity.id
_entity.type
_entity.pdbx_description
1 polymer ?
#
loop_
_entity_poly.entity_id
_entity_poly.type
_entity_poly.pdbx_seq_one_letter_code
_entity_poly.pdbx_strand_id
1 'polypeptide(L)' 'MEFIDHAIALIKERTARYPAFTVYAAVLNQLLYIKSVFEGVEKEKSRLHKLSIGALAAKEFE' A
#
# COMPACT_ATOMS: atom_id res chain seq x y z
N MET A 1 -3.82 -12.44 -4.78
CA MET A 1 -2.83 -11.51 -5.36
C MET A 1 -3.48 -10.43 -6.21
N GLU A 2 -4.44 -10.78 -7.08
CA GLU A 2 -5.17 -9.82 -7.94
C GLU A 2 -5.66 -8.55 -7.23
N PHE A 3 -6.23 -8.67 -6.02
CA PHE A 3 -6.66 -7.51 -5.23
C PHE A 3 -5.50 -6.54 -4.89
N ILE A 4 -4.36 -7.09 -4.44
CA ILE A 4 -3.19 -6.29 -4.08
C ILE A 4 -2.56 -5.67 -5.33
N ASP A 5 -2.49 -6.44 -6.43
CA ASP A 5 -1.98 -5.94 -7.71
C ASP A 5 -2.85 -4.82 -8.28
N HIS A 6 -4.18 -4.95 -8.19
CA HIS A 6 -5.11 -3.91 -8.59
C HIS A 6 -4.95 -2.63 -7.74
N ALA A 7 -4.85 -2.79 -6.41
CA ALA A 7 -4.61 -1.66 -5.51
C ALA A 7 -3.27 -0.94 -5.80
N ILE A 8 -2.21 -1.69 -6.13
CA ILE A 8 -0.92 -1.15 -6.53
C ILE A 8 -1.01 -0.37 -7.85
N ALA A 9 -1.75 -0.90 -8.84
CA ALA A 9 -1.95 -0.20 -10.11
C ALA A 9 -2.68 1.13 -9.89
N LEU A 10 -3.78 1.11 -9.13
CA LEU A 10 -4.59 2.29 -8.84
C LEU A 10 -3.79 3.36 -8.08
N ILE A 11 -3.03 2.98 -7.05
CA ILE A 11 -2.27 3.94 -6.25
C ILE A 11 -1.11 4.54 -7.05
N LYS A 12 -0.49 3.78 -7.97
CA LYS A 12 0.56 4.29 -8.86
C LYS A 12 0.02 5.37 -9.80
N GLU A 13 -1.16 5.13 -10.39
CA GLU A 13 -1.84 6.14 -11.22
C GLU A 13 -2.12 7.42 -10.42
N ARG A 14 -2.67 7.29 -9.21
CA ARG A 14 -3.00 8.42 -8.33
C ARG A 14 -1.76 9.18 -7.86
N THR A 15 -0.67 8.48 -7.55
CA THR A 15 0.62 9.07 -7.17
C THR A 15 1.20 9.88 -8.33
N ALA A 16 1.13 9.36 -9.56
CA ALA A 16 1.58 10.08 -10.75
C ALA A 16 0.74 11.34 -11.03
N ARG A 17 -0.58 11.28 -10.78
CA ARG A 17 -1.48 12.43 -10.95
C ARG A 17 -1.32 13.49 -9.86
N TYR A 18 -1.01 13.09 -8.63
CA TYR A 18 -0.92 13.97 -7.46
C TYR A 18 0.34 13.69 -6.61
N PRO A 19 1.55 13.98 -7.14
CA PRO A 19 2.80 13.62 -6.49
C PRO A 19 3.03 14.35 -5.15
N ALA A 20 2.38 15.50 -4.94
CA ALA A 20 2.45 16.25 -3.69
C ALA A 20 1.64 15.61 -2.55
N PHE A 21 0.71 14.69 -2.86
CA PHE A 21 -0.10 14.01 -1.84
C PHE A 21 0.64 12.77 -1.32
N THR A 22 1.43 12.98 -0.26
CA THR A 22 2.36 11.99 0.31
C THR A 22 1.68 10.73 0.84
N VAL A 23 0.39 10.79 1.15
CA VAL A 23 -0.43 9.63 1.57
C VAL A 23 -0.39 8.52 0.52
N TYR A 24 -0.44 8.84 -0.77
CA TYR A 24 -0.40 7.82 -1.82
C TYR A 24 0.92 7.04 -1.83
N ALA A 25 2.05 7.72 -1.60
CA ALA A 25 3.35 7.07 -1.48
C ALA A 25 3.42 6.15 -0.24
N ALA A 26 2.86 6.58 0.89
CA ALA A 26 2.80 5.76 2.10
C ALA A 26 1.95 4.49 1.90
N VAL A 27 0.79 4.61 1.24
CA VAL A 27 -0.08 3.47 0.90
C VAL A 27 0.59 2.52 -0.08
N LEU A 28 1.27 3.04 -1.11
CA LEU A 28 2.01 2.23 -2.08
C LEU A 28 3.10 1.38 -1.40
N ASN A 29 3.88 1.97 -0.50
CA ASN A 29 4.92 1.25 0.24
C ASN A 29 4.34 0.13 1.11
N GLN A 30 3.18 0.35 1.73
CA GLN A 30 2.49 -0.68 2.51
C GLN A 30 1.99 -1.82 1.63
N LEU A 31 1.39 -1.52 0.48
CA LEU A 31 0.93 -2.53 -0.48
C LEU A 31 2.07 -3.37 -1.05
N LEU A 32 3.21 -2.75 -1.37
CA LEU A 32 4.40 -3.46 -1.84
C LEU A 32 4.96 -4.41 -0.78
N TYR A 33 4.99 -3.99 0.49
CA TYR A 33 5.39 -4.87 1.60
C TYR A 33 4.40 -6.04 1.79
N ILE A 34 3.09 -5.78 1.73
CA ILE A 34 2.09 -6.85 1.80
C ILE A 34 2.34 -7.87 0.67
N LYS A 35 2.54 -7.39 -0.56
CA LYS A 35 2.85 -8.23 -1.71
C LYS A 35 4.10 -9.08 -1.49
N SER A 36 5.21 -8.49 -1.05
CA SER A 36 6.46 -9.24 -0.82
C SER A 36 6.33 -10.31 0.28
N VAL A 37 5.50 -10.07 1.30
CA VAL A 37 5.19 -11.08 2.34
C VAL A 37 4.38 -12.24 1.75
N PHE A 38 3.39 -11.96 0.91
CA PHE A 38 2.58 -13.01 0.26
C PHE A 38 3.39 -13.84 -0.75
N GLU A 39 4.34 -13.22 -1.46
CA GLU A 39 5.23 -13.89 -2.41
C GLU A 39 6.38 -14.65 -1.73
N GLY A 40 6.52 -14.55 -0.40
CA GLY A 40 7.59 -15.19 0.36
C GLY A 40 8.98 -14.57 0.16
N VAL A 41 9.05 -13.42 -0.53
CA VAL A 41 10.29 -12.63 -0.70
C VAL A 41 10.67 -11.99 0.63
N GLU A 42 9.68 -11.42 1.34
CA GLU A 42 9.88 -10.85 2.65
C GLU A 42 9.74 -11.91 3.75
N LYS A 43 10.79 -12.04 4.56
CA LYS A 43 10.88 -13.03 5.65
C LYS A 43 10.52 -12.42 7.00
N GLU A 44 10.69 -11.11 7.14
CA GLU A 44 10.43 -10.36 8.37
C GLU A 44 8.96 -9.90 8.36
N LYS A 45 8.11 -10.59 9.11
CA LYS A 45 6.65 -10.35 9.11
C LYS A 45 6.18 -9.43 10.24
N SER A 46 7.06 -9.02 11.15
CA SER A 46 6.67 -8.20 12.31
C SER A 46 6.07 -6.87 11.89
N ARG A 47 6.39 -6.34 10.71
CA ARG A 47 5.80 -5.05 10.28
C ARG A 47 4.33 -5.14 9.86
N LEU A 48 3.74 -6.34 9.74
CA LEU A 48 2.32 -6.51 9.39
C LEU A 48 1.38 -5.82 10.41
N HIS A 49 1.67 -5.92 11.71
CA HIS A 49 0.85 -5.28 12.75
C HIS A 49 1.05 -3.75 12.83
N LYS A 50 2.03 -3.20 12.10
CA LYS A 50 2.31 -1.77 12.03
C LYS A 50 1.69 -1.11 10.79
N LEU A 51 1.00 -1.88 9.95
CA LEU A 51 0.33 -1.36 8.77
C LEU A 51 -0.86 -0.49 9.19
N SER A 52 -0.95 0.69 8.59
CA SER A 52 -2.01 1.68 8.83
C SER A 52 -2.94 1.85 7.64
N ILE A 53 -2.85 0.98 6.63
CA ILE A 53 -3.57 1.11 5.35
C ILE A 53 -5.09 1.25 5.52
N GLY A 54 -5.71 0.51 6.45
CA GLY A 54 -7.13 0.62 6.73
C GLY A 54 -7.52 1.95 7.39
N ALA A 55 -6.70 2.42 8.34
CA ALA A 55 -6.92 3.71 8.99
C ALA A 55 -6.72 4.88 8.01
N LEU A 56 -5.73 4.79 7.12
CA LEU A 56 -5.52 5.76 6.05
C LEU A 56 -6.69 5.75 5.06
N ALA A 57 -7.24 4.57 4.73
CA ALA A 57 -8.38 4.47 3.83
C ALA A 57 -9.62 5.18 4.38
N ALA A 58 -9.97 4.92 5.64
CA ALA A 58 -11.12 5.53 6.29
C ALA A 58 -10.94 7.05 6.47
N LYS A 59 -9.74 7.52 6.80
CA LYS A 59 -9.50 8.94 7.09
C LYS A 59 -9.40 9.82 5.84
N GLU A 60 -8.75 9.31 4.80
CA GLU A 60 -8.33 10.13 3.65
C GLU A 60 -9.20 9.92 2.41
N PHE A 61 -10.03 8.86 2.38
CA PHE A 61 -10.80 8.46 1.19
C PHE A 61 -12.28 8.09 1.46
N GLU A 62 -12.81 8.25 2.68
CA GLU A 62 -14.27 8.23 2.94
C GLU A 62 -14.94 9.58 2.64
#